data_AF-A0A0L8HTR3-F1
#
_entry.id   AF-A0A0L8HTR3-F1
#
_cell.length_a   1.000
_cell.length_b   1.000
_cell.length_c   1.000
_cell.angle_alpha   90.00
_cell.angle_beta   90.00
_cell.angle_gamma   90.00
#
_symmetry.space_group_name_H-M   'P 1'
#
loop_
_entity.id
_entity.type
_entity.pdbx_description
1 polymer ?
#
loop_
_entity_poly.entity_id
_entity_poly.type
_entity_poly.pdbx_seq_one_letter_code
_entity_poly.pdbx_strand_id
1 'polypeptide(L)'
;NTGYCQHIHRAGNEVILVHCMDSSDTSDASVRLGREEQMLELEKGFIDKMSTFGVDATIRQISGKPGEAICKAAEEECATVIITGTRGLGKLKRAFLGSVSDYIVHHATVPVLVCKSGEDKEKDKDGDDEKKDRR
;
A
#
# COMPACT_ATOMS: atom_id res chain seq x y z
N ASN A 1 0.69 -7.01 -8.87
CA ASN A 1 2.14 -7.02 -8.64
C ASN A 1 2.44 -7.84 -7.39
N THR A 2 3.09 -9.00 -7.54
CA THR A 2 3.31 -10.03 -6.48
C THR A 2 4.81 -10.24 -6.22
N GLY A 3 5.62 -9.19 -6.44
CA GLY A 3 7.08 -9.29 -6.42
C GLY A 3 7.68 -9.81 -5.11
N TYR A 4 7.11 -9.46 -3.95
CA TYR A 4 7.58 -10.00 -2.66
C TYR A 4 7.38 -11.51 -2.57
N CYS A 5 6.14 -11.98 -2.77
CA CYS A 5 5.80 -13.40 -2.67
C CYS A 5 6.60 -14.26 -3.65
N GLN A 6 6.90 -13.74 -4.84
CA GLN A 6 7.59 -14.48 -5.89
C GLN A 6 9.12 -14.46 -5.78
N HIS A 7 9.71 -13.40 -5.25
CA HIS A 7 11.16 -13.20 -5.34
C HIS A 7 11.87 -13.07 -3.98
N ILE A 8 11.15 -12.72 -2.92
CA ILE A 8 11.74 -12.38 -1.62
C ILE A 8 11.29 -13.35 -0.54
N HIS A 9 10.02 -13.77 -0.55
CA HIS A 9 9.46 -14.61 0.50
C HIS A 9 10.18 -15.96 0.61
N ARG A 10 10.38 -16.42 1.84
CA ARG A 10 11.00 -17.70 2.21
C ARG A 10 10.20 -18.33 3.34
N ALA A 11 10.25 -19.66 3.43
CA ALA A 11 9.66 -20.38 4.55
C ALA A 11 10.21 -19.85 5.88
N GLY A 12 9.32 -19.57 6.83
CA GLY A 12 9.65 -18.94 8.11
C GLY A 12 9.58 -17.41 8.12
N ASN A 13 9.37 -16.76 6.97
CA ASN A 13 9.04 -15.34 6.95
C ASN A 13 7.57 -15.15 7.32
N GLU A 14 7.29 -14.17 8.17
CA GLU A 14 5.94 -13.68 8.45
C GLU A 14 5.72 -12.33 7.74
N VAL A 15 4.49 -12.07 7.31
CA VAL A 15 4.08 -10.78 6.75
C VAL A 15 3.04 -10.12 7.65
N ILE A 16 3.38 -8.95 8.18
CA ILE A 16 2.46 -8.15 8.98
C ILE A 16 1.86 -7.06 8.11
N LEU A 17 0.55 -7.11 7.85
CA LEU A 17 -0.18 -6.01 7.24
C LEU A 17 -0.44 -4.93 8.28
N VAL A 18 0.09 -3.75 8.04
CA VAL A 18 -0.12 -2.60 8.93
C VAL A 18 -1.20 -1.70 8.34
N HIS A 19 -2.27 -1.47 9.10
CA HIS A 19 -3.31 -0.51 8.78
C HIS A 19 -3.32 0.64 9.79
N CYS A 20 -3.15 1.88 9.30
CA CYS A 20 -3.16 3.07 10.15
C CYS A 20 -4.51 3.78 10.11
N MET A 21 -5.20 3.82 11.24
CA MET A 21 -6.42 4.59 11.42
C MET A 21 -6.09 6.08 11.58
N ASP A 22 -6.79 6.94 10.83
CA ASP A 22 -6.71 8.39 10.98
C ASP A 22 -7.63 8.85 12.13
N SER A 23 -7.05 9.55 13.10
CA SER A 23 -7.77 10.16 14.22
C SER A 23 -8.79 11.23 13.81
N SER A 24 -8.86 11.65 12.54
CA SER A 24 -9.94 12.51 12.04
C SER A 24 -11.29 11.80 11.91
N ASP A 25 -11.42 10.58 12.46
CA ASP A 25 -12.64 9.80 12.49
C ASP A 25 -13.81 10.59 13.07
N THR A 26 -14.66 11.03 12.15
CA THR A 26 -15.90 11.76 12.41
C THR A 26 -16.72 11.08 13.51
N SER A 27 -17.41 11.90 14.32
CA SER A 27 -18.29 11.45 15.41
C SER A 27 -19.56 10.70 14.93
N ASP A 28 -19.68 10.42 13.63
CA ASP A 28 -20.84 9.78 13.02
C ASP A 28 -20.71 8.25 13.06
N ALA A 29 -21.60 7.58 13.79
CA ALA A 29 -21.57 6.14 13.99
C ALA A 29 -21.73 5.33 12.68
N SER A 30 -22.54 5.84 11.75
CA SER A 30 -22.75 5.23 10.42
C SER A 30 -21.47 5.23 9.59
N VAL A 31 -20.69 6.32 9.67
CA VAL A 31 -19.39 6.44 8.98
C VAL A 31 -18.32 5.53 9.61
N ARG A 32 -18.41 5.24 10.92
CA ARG A 32 -17.52 4.27 11.59
C ARG A 32 -17.81 2.84 11.15
N LEU A 33 -19.08 2.43 11.20
CA LEU A 33 -19.53 1.10 10.75
C LEU A 33 -19.12 0.81 9.31
N GLY A 34 -19.33 1.76 8.39
CA GLY A 34 -18.93 1.57 6.99
C GLY A 34 -17.41 1.41 6.80
N ARG A 35 -16.60 2.06 7.63
CA ARG A 35 -15.14 1.89 7.59
C ARG A 35 -14.66 0.59 8.22
N GLU A 36 -15.31 0.13 9.28
CA GLU A 36 -15.06 -1.18 9.88
C GLU A 36 -15.40 -2.32 8.91
N GLU A 37 -16.54 -2.24 8.22
CA GLU A 37 -16.91 -3.22 7.18
C GLU A 37 -15.90 -3.25 6.03
N GLN A 38 -15.52 -2.07 5.52
CA GLN A 38 -14.46 -1.96 4.50
C GLN A 38 -13.13 -2.52 5.00
N MET A 39 -12.81 -2.34 6.28
CA MET A 39 -11.60 -2.90 6.88
C MET A 39 -11.63 -4.41 6.88
N LEU A 40 -12.72 -5.01 7.38
CA LEU A 40 -12.87 -6.45 7.40
C LEU A 40 -12.77 -7.06 5.99
N GLU A 41 -13.31 -6.38 4.98
CA GLU A 41 -13.18 -6.82 3.58
C GLU A 41 -11.74 -6.75 3.08
N LEU A 42 -11.00 -5.66 3.37
CA LEU A 42 -9.60 -5.52 3.03
C LEU A 42 -8.71 -6.55 3.74
N GLU A 43 -8.95 -6.74 5.04
CA GLU A 43 -8.25 -7.71 5.88
C GLU A 43 -8.45 -9.13 5.33
N LYS A 44 -9.71 -9.51 5.08
CA LYS A 44 -10.04 -10.80 4.49
C LYS A 44 -9.39 -10.98 3.11
N GLY A 45 -9.53 -10.00 2.22
CA GLY A 45 -8.95 -10.06 0.88
C GLY A 45 -7.43 -10.18 0.90
N PHE A 46 -6.76 -9.57 1.87
CA PHE A 46 -5.32 -9.70 2.05
C PHE A 46 -4.92 -11.10 2.54
N ILE A 47 -5.58 -11.61 3.59
CA ILE A 47 -5.28 -12.94 4.13
C ILE A 47 -5.54 -14.03 3.10
N ASP A 48 -6.69 -13.97 2.42
CA ASP A 48 -7.02 -14.92 1.34
C ASP A 48 -5.92 -14.92 0.27
N LYS A 49 -5.47 -13.73 -0.14
CA LYS A 49 -4.39 -13.60 -1.12
C LYS A 49 -3.07 -14.16 -0.61
N MET A 50 -2.68 -13.89 0.64
CA MET A 50 -1.44 -14.42 1.22
C MET A 50 -1.48 -15.95 1.34
N SER A 51 -2.63 -16.51 1.71
CA SER A 51 -2.87 -17.95 1.75
C SER A 51 -2.67 -18.61 0.37
N THR A 52 -3.10 -17.97 -0.73
CA THR A 52 -2.84 -18.49 -2.08
C THR A 52 -1.35 -18.60 -2.43
N PHE A 53 -0.48 -17.84 -1.76
CA PHE A 53 0.96 -17.88 -1.91
C PHE A 53 1.68 -18.69 -0.82
N GLY A 54 0.94 -19.29 0.12
CA GLY A 54 1.52 -20.01 1.26
C GLY A 54 2.29 -19.11 2.22
N VAL A 55 1.91 -17.83 2.30
CA VAL A 55 2.55 -16.82 3.16
C VAL A 55 1.80 -16.75 4.48
N ASP A 56 2.52 -16.89 5.59
CA ASP A 56 1.97 -16.62 6.92
C ASP A 56 1.82 -15.11 7.10
N ALA A 57 0.61 -14.66 7.45
CA ALA A 57 0.28 -13.25 7.48
C ALA A 57 -0.64 -12.89 8.64
N THR A 58 -0.30 -11.79 9.29
CA THR A 58 -1.07 -11.20 10.39
C THR A 58 -1.41 -9.75 10.07
N ILE A 59 -2.33 -9.17 10.85
CA ILE A 59 -2.80 -7.80 10.64
C ILE A 59 -2.62 -7.02 11.95
N ARG A 60 -2.04 -5.83 11.83
CA ARG A 60 -1.83 -4.90 12.95
C ARG A 60 -2.49 -3.57 12.63
N GLN A 61 -3.46 -3.20 13.47
CA GLN A 61 -4.06 -1.87 13.45
C GLN A 61 -3.22 -0.93 14.32
N ILE A 62 -2.86 0.22 13.75
CA ILE A 62 -2.10 1.28 14.42
C ILE A 62 -2.85 2.61 14.31
N SER A 63 -2.50 3.56 15.16
CA SER A 63 -3.12 4.89 15.16
C SER A 63 -2.06 5.98 15.23
N GLY A 64 -2.40 7.16 14.73
CA GLY A 64 -1.53 8.33 14.70
C GLY A 64 -1.14 8.71 13.28
N LYS A 65 -0.01 9.41 13.13
CA LYS A 65 0.49 9.80 11.81
C LYS A 65 1.07 8.58 11.09
N PRO A 66 0.59 8.22 9.87
CA PRO A 66 0.94 6.94 9.25
C PRO A 66 2.44 6.68 9.11
N GLY A 67 3.23 7.66 8.65
CA GLY A 67 4.67 7.47 8.47
C GLY A 67 5.41 7.16 9.78
N GLU A 68 5.15 7.97 10.81
CA GLU A 68 5.71 7.80 12.17
C GLU A 68 5.27 6.45 12.77
N ALA A 69 3.97 6.17 12.71
CA ALA A 69 3.38 4.99 13.32
C ALA A 69 3.83 3.68 12.63
N ILE A 70 4.03 3.68 11.31
CA ILE A 70 4.58 2.53 10.58
C ILE A 70 6.04 2.27 10.98
N CYS A 71 6.88 3.32 11.10
CA CYS A 71 8.27 3.13 11.52
C CYS A 71 8.34 2.54 12.94
N LYS A 72 7.52 3.06 13.85
CA LYS A 72 7.39 2.55 15.21
C LYS A 72 6.91 1.10 15.26
N ALA A 73 5.91 0.75 14.45
CA ALA A 73 5.43 -0.63 14.35
C ALA A 73 6.51 -1.58 13.83
N ALA A 74 7.32 -1.16 12.86
CA ALA A 74 8.43 -1.97 12.35
C ALA A 74 9.48 -2.27 13.44
N GLU A 75 9.77 -1.30 14.31
CA GLU A 75 10.66 -1.50 15.46
C GLU A 75 10.05 -2.44 16.51
N GLU A 76 8.78 -2.22 16.87
CA GLU A 76 8.05 -3.03 17.86
C GLU A 76 7.94 -4.50 17.44
N GLU A 77 7.76 -4.75 16.14
CA GLU A 77 7.64 -6.09 15.56
C GLU A 77 8.99 -6.70 15.17
N CYS A 78 10.11 -6.01 15.43
CA CYS A 78 11.43 -6.43 14.98
C CYS A 78 11.47 -6.77 13.47
N ALA A 79 10.72 -6.01 12.67
CA ALA A 79 10.60 -6.25 11.24
C ALA A 79 11.97 -6.12 10.56
N THR A 80 12.25 -6.95 9.56
CA THR A 80 13.53 -6.93 8.83
C THR A 80 13.48 -6.08 7.56
N VAL A 81 12.28 -5.77 7.09
CA VAL A 81 12.03 -4.96 5.88
C VAL A 81 10.65 -4.32 5.97
N ILE A 82 10.54 -3.07 5.53
CA ILE A 82 9.24 -2.42 5.30
C ILE A 82 8.92 -2.46 3.82
N ILE A 83 7.72 -2.91 3.47
CA ILE A 83 7.24 -2.91 2.08
C ILE A 83 6.09 -1.91 1.99
N THR A 84 6.21 -0.93 1.09
CA THR A 84 5.19 0.09 0.87
C THR A 84 4.94 0.31 -0.61
N GLY A 85 3.75 0.80 -0.94
CA GLY A 85 3.45 1.27 -2.30
C GLY A 85 4.12 2.60 -2.59
N THR A 86 4.23 2.98 -3.86
CA THR A 86 4.63 4.35 -4.22
C THR A 86 3.60 5.39 -3.81
N ARG A 87 2.29 5.06 -3.79
CA ARG A 87 1.17 5.92 -3.38
C ARG A 87 -0.06 5.10 -2.99
N GLY A 88 -1.04 5.75 -2.34
CA GLY A 88 -2.37 5.18 -2.13
C GLY A 88 -3.14 4.96 -3.43
N LEU A 89 -4.29 4.27 -3.34
CA LEU A 89 -5.15 3.78 -4.44
C LEU A 89 -5.75 4.86 -5.39
N GLY A 90 -5.24 6.10 -5.40
CA GLY A 90 -5.78 7.26 -6.12
C GLY A 90 -5.10 7.59 -7.45
N LYS A 91 -5.93 8.00 -8.43
CA LYS A 91 -5.66 8.30 -9.86
C LYS A 91 -4.71 9.48 -10.13
N LEU A 92 -3.43 9.42 -9.74
CA LEU A 92 -2.44 10.46 -10.07
C LEU A 92 -1.26 9.92 -10.90
N LYS A 93 -1.28 10.25 -12.20
CA LYS A 93 -0.42 9.79 -13.31
C LYS A 93 1.06 10.28 -13.28
N ARG A 94 1.80 10.28 -12.17
CA ARG A 94 3.24 10.66 -12.20
C ARG A 94 4.14 9.92 -11.23
N ALA A 95 5.44 9.79 -11.50
CA ALA A 95 6.40 9.04 -10.69
C ALA A 95 6.93 9.79 -9.43
N PHE A 96 6.07 10.20 -8.50
CA PHE A 96 6.51 10.73 -7.18
C PHE A 96 6.20 9.74 -6.07
N LEU A 97 7.05 9.73 -5.04
CA LEU A 97 6.81 9.02 -3.81
C LEU A 97 5.65 9.73 -3.05
N GLY A 98 4.73 8.95 -2.48
CA GLY A 98 3.66 9.49 -1.63
C GLY A 98 4.24 9.96 -0.29
N SER A 99 3.57 10.89 0.38
CA SER A 99 4.06 11.49 1.64
C SER A 99 4.39 10.46 2.72
N VAL A 100 3.60 9.39 2.85
CA VAL A 100 3.86 8.30 3.80
C VAL A 100 5.09 7.50 3.42
N SER A 101 5.18 7.08 2.15
CA SER A 101 6.33 6.31 1.66
C SER A 101 7.62 7.12 1.69
N ASP A 102 7.53 8.43 1.44
CA ASP A 102 8.64 9.38 1.55
C ASP A 102 9.12 9.50 2.98
N TYR A 103 8.20 9.67 3.93
CA TYR A 103 8.53 9.66 5.34
C TYR A 103 9.24 8.37 5.75
N ILE A 104 8.69 7.21 5.39
CA ILE A 104 9.23 5.89 5.75
C ILE A 104 10.65 5.71 5.19
N VAL A 105 10.88 6.04 3.91
CA VAL A 105 12.20 5.92 3.28
C VAL A 105 13.27 6.72 4.01
N HIS A 106 12.92 7.88 4.56
CA HIS A 106 13.87 8.75 5.27
C HIS A 106 14.07 8.39 6.75
N HIS A 107 13.12 7.70 7.39
CA HIS A 107 13.11 7.52 8.85
C HIS A 107 13.12 6.07 9.32
N ALA A 108 12.89 5.09 8.45
CA ALA A 108 12.92 3.69 8.83
C ALA A 108 14.33 3.24 9.26
N THR A 109 14.40 2.46 10.33
CA THR A 109 15.63 1.84 10.83
C THR A 109 16.01 0.57 10.07
N VAL A 110 15.15 0.12 9.15
CA VAL A 110 15.29 -1.12 8.37
C VAL A 110 15.13 -0.85 6.87
N PRO A 111 15.63 -1.72 5.98
CA PRO A 111 15.47 -1.55 4.54
C PRO A 111 14.00 -1.33 4.12
N VAL A 112 13.80 -0.42 3.17
CA VAL A 112 12.47 -0.08 2.64
C VAL A 112 12.37 -0.49 1.18
N LEU A 113 11.42 -1.36 0.87
CA LEU A 113 11.06 -1.74 -0.50
C LEU A 113 9.83 -0.95 -0.96
N VAL A 114 10.05 -0.03 -1.90
CA VAL A 114 8.97 0.75 -2.50
C VAL A 114 8.49 0.07 -3.79
N CYS A 115 7.29 -0.50 -3.74
CA CYS A 115 6.65 -1.18 -4.85
C CYS A 115 5.84 -0.21 -5.72
N LYS A 116 6.15 -0.14 -7.02
CA LYS A 116 5.28 0.51 -8.02
C LYS A 116 4.08 -0.38 -8.31
N SER A 117 2.88 0.20 -8.40
CA SER A 117 1.77 -0.50 -9.04
C SER A 117 2.16 -0.73 -10.50
N GLY A 118 2.16 -1.98 -10.95
CA GLY A 118 2.29 -2.26 -12.37
C GLY A 118 1.08 -1.62 -13.06
N GLU A 119 1.32 -0.74 -14.02
CA GLU A 119 0.27 -0.27 -14.90
C GLU A 119 -0.27 -1.50 -15.65
N ASP A 120 -1.56 -1.80 -15.49
CA ASP A 120 -2.27 -2.50 -16.55
C ASP A 120 -2.14 -1.61 -17.78
N LYS A 121 -1.46 -2.11 -18.82
CA LYS A 121 -1.26 -1.38 -20.07
C LYS A 121 -2.60 -1.21 -20.79
N GLU A 122 -3.42 -0.29 -20.33
CA GLU A 122 -4.51 0.24 -21.12
C GLU A 122 -3.88 1.14 -22.20
N LYS A 123 -3.96 0.65 -23.44
CA LYS A 123 -3.50 1.39 -24.62
C LYS A 123 -4.39 2.62 -24.78
N ASP A 124 -3.98 3.76 -24.23
CA ASP A 124 -4.43 5.08 -24.68
C ASP A 124 -3.92 5.26 -26.12
N LYS A 125 -4.65 4.73 -27.11
CA LYS A 125 -4.67 5.28 -28.47
C LYS A 125 -5.78 6.31 -28.47
N ASP A 126 -5.45 7.58 -28.23
CA ASP A 126 -6.15 8.72 -28.81
C ASP A 126 -5.38 10.02 -28.53
N GLY A 127 -5.27 10.86 -29.57
CA GLY A 127 -4.69 12.21 -29.59
C GLY A 127 -3.28 12.26 -30.16
N ASP A 128 -2.93 13.03 -31.20
CA ASP A 128 -3.62 14.19 -31.77
C ASP A 128 -3.11 14.50 -33.19
N ASP A 129 -4.05 14.96 -34.01
CA ASP A 129 -3.97 16.01 -35.04
C ASP A 129 -2.60 16.53 -35.51
N GLU A 130 -2.40 16.58 -36.84
CA GLU A 130 -1.93 17.82 -37.47
C GLU A 130 -2.40 18.03 -38.94
N LYS A 131 -3.24 19.06 -39.10
CA LYS A 131 -3.29 20.08 -40.17
C LYS A 131 -3.47 19.68 -41.66
N LYS A 132 -4.65 20.04 -42.18
CA LYS A 132 -4.88 21.22 -43.06
C LYS A 132 -3.81 21.51 -44.14
N ASP A 133 -4.09 21.14 -45.38
CA ASP A 133 -3.73 21.93 -46.57
C ASP A 133 -4.72 21.61 -47.71
N ARG A 134 -5.74 22.45 -47.92
CA ARG A 134 -5.88 23.31 -49.11
C ARG A 134 -5.33 22.70 -50.41
N ARG A 135 -6.24 22.19 -51.25
CA ARG A 135 -6.36 22.50 -52.68
C ARG A 135 -7.75 22.12 -53.18
#